data_AF-A0A3C1WIQ2-F1
#
_entry.id   AF-A0A3C1WIQ2-F1
#
_cell.length_a   1.000
_cell.length_b   1.000
_cell.length_c   1.000
_cell.angle_alpha   90.00
_cell.angle_beta   90.00
_cell.angle_gamma   90.00
#
_symmetry.space_group_name_H-M   'P 1'
#
loop_
_entity.id
_entity.type
_entity.pdbx_description
1 polymer ?
#
loop_
_entity_poly.entity_id
_entity_poly.type
_entity_poly.pdbx_seq_one_letter_code
_entity_poly.pdbx_strand_id
1 'polypeptide(L)'
;MIKSKFSRLCAFALLGAFSAANATTLDEAVQQLTGEAAQQYVLPIVSGFGANLNAGWYHKTPPPKKFGFSFEAGAIAMGTLLSGGKKTFDVNQAFRLDSAQASDLIGNRIDTTSGTTQQQQAAKQARKALIDTLRSQDFNMRLNGPTVIGSTDSNIHIGFKGKRFSVTTTVNNIPVTRSDSIPDTTIAIKGSQGVLGDFSPLILPLVAPQITVGTIYGTNLTVRWLPTMAIPKIGDFDFFGFGIQHNPAVWLNKSLPVDVCVGYFHQNLTVGDLFDASTNAYGVDVSKQLGWRILNITPYA
;
A
#
# COMPACT_ATOMS: atom_id res chain seq x y z
N MET A 1 -11.04 46.73 -39.16
CA MET A 1 -9.99 46.95 -38.16
C MET A 1 -10.62 47.03 -36.77
N ILE A 2 -11.02 45.90 -36.17
CA ILE A 2 -11.59 45.85 -34.80
C ILE A 2 -11.12 44.54 -34.15
N LYS A 3 -9.88 44.55 -33.65
CA LYS A 3 -9.37 43.60 -32.65
C LYS A 3 -9.33 44.35 -31.32
N SER A 4 -10.18 44.02 -30.35
CA SER A 4 -9.90 44.14 -28.90
C SER A 4 -11.15 44.11 -28.02
N LYS A 5 -11.86 42.97 -27.85
CA LYS A 5 -12.84 42.82 -26.74
C LYS A 5 -12.98 41.38 -26.24
N PHE A 6 -11.88 40.66 -26.02
CA PHE A 6 -11.95 39.29 -25.46
C PHE A 6 -10.88 38.98 -24.40
N SER A 7 -10.45 39.99 -23.62
CA SER A 7 -9.34 39.85 -22.67
C SER A 7 -9.67 40.31 -21.23
N ARG A 8 -10.95 40.28 -20.82
CA ARG A 8 -11.35 40.71 -19.46
C ARG A 8 -12.46 39.86 -18.82
N LEU A 9 -12.43 38.54 -19.01
CA LEU A 9 -13.38 37.65 -18.33
C LEU A 9 -12.73 36.36 -17.76
N CYS A 10 -11.52 36.46 -17.21
CA CYS A 10 -10.88 35.38 -16.45
C CYS A 10 -10.25 35.83 -15.11
N ALA A 11 -10.57 37.03 -14.61
CA ALA A 11 -9.88 37.61 -13.45
C ALA A 11 -10.69 37.64 -12.15
N PHE A 12 -11.80 36.89 -12.05
CA PHE A 12 -12.64 36.86 -10.83
C PHE A 12 -13.17 35.45 -10.58
N ALA A 13 -12.30 34.56 -10.05
CA ALA A 13 -12.64 33.43 -9.16
C ALA A 13 -11.38 32.61 -8.84
N LEU A 14 -10.30 33.28 -8.43
CA LEU A 14 -9.20 32.66 -7.69
C LEU A 14 -9.21 33.24 -6.27
N LEU A 15 -10.40 33.29 -5.65
CA LEU A 15 -10.45 33.19 -4.19
C LEU A 15 -10.05 31.76 -3.89
N GLY A 16 -8.75 31.57 -3.62
CA GLY A 16 -8.27 30.37 -2.96
C GLY A 16 -9.08 30.20 -1.69
N ALA A 17 -9.98 29.23 -1.68
CA ALA A 17 -10.28 28.52 -0.47
C ALA A 17 -8.94 27.92 -0.04
N PHE A 18 -8.20 28.69 0.79
CA PHE A 18 -7.25 28.11 1.71
C PHE A 18 -8.12 27.25 2.62
N SER A 19 -8.38 26.02 2.20
CA SER A 19 -8.81 24.98 3.13
C SER A 19 -7.73 25.00 4.20
N ALA A 20 -8.08 25.45 5.40
CA ALA A 20 -7.27 25.18 6.56
C ALA A 20 -7.14 23.65 6.57
N ALA A 21 -6.00 23.14 6.11
CA ALA A 21 -5.72 21.72 6.18
C ALA A 21 -5.87 21.37 7.66
N ASN A 22 -6.91 20.59 7.98
CA ASN A 22 -7.10 20.12 9.35
C ASN A 22 -5.81 19.41 9.73
N ALA A 23 -5.13 19.93 10.74
CA ALA A 23 -3.86 19.35 11.16
C ALA A 23 -4.13 17.96 11.72
N THR A 24 -3.40 16.96 11.21
CA THR A 24 -3.53 15.57 11.65
C THR A 24 -3.24 15.48 13.15
N THR A 25 -4.19 14.92 13.90
CA THR A 25 -4.02 14.66 15.33
C THR A 25 -3.01 13.53 15.55
N LEU A 26 -2.48 13.38 16.77
CA LEU A 26 -1.59 12.27 17.11
C LEU A 26 -2.26 10.91 16.83
N ASP A 27 -3.53 10.75 17.21
CA ASP A 27 -4.23 9.47 17.06
C ASP A 27 -4.43 9.10 15.58
N GLU A 28 -4.86 10.06 14.77
CA GLU A 28 -4.97 9.88 13.31
C GLU A 28 -3.61 9.57 12.69
N ALA A 29 -2.55 10.24 13.14
CA ALA A 29 -1.22 10.02 12.64
C ALA A 29 -0.71 8.61 12.99
N VAL A 30 -0.94 8.14 14.23
CA VAL A 30 -0.61 6.76 14.62
C VAL A 30 -1.40 5.75 13.80
N GLN A 31 -2.69 5.99 13.56
CA GLN A 31 -3.53 5.11 12.76
C GLN A 31 -3.05 5.04 11.30
N GLN A 32 -2.75 6.19 10.69
CA GLN A 32 -2.24 6.27 9.31
C GLN A 32 -0.86 5.60 9.20
N LEU A 33 0.04 5.94 10.12
CA LEU A 33 1.41 5.43 10.14
C LEU A 33 1.46 3.91 10.30
N THR A 34 0.67 3.36 11.23
CA THR A 34 0.60 1.91 11.45
C THR A 34 -0.09 1.19 10.30
N GLY A 35 -1.15 1.76 9.73
CA GLY A 35 -1.83 1.22 8.55
C GLY A 35 -0.92 1.15 7.33
N GLU A 36 -0.20 2.22 7.03
CA GLU A 36 0.76 2.25 5.92
C GLU A 36 1.97 1.32 6.19
N ALA A 37 2.49 1.29 7.41
CA ALA A 37 3.57 0.36 7.78
C ALA A 37 3.15 -1.10 7.61
N ALA A 38 1.92 -1.47 7.99
CA ALA A 38 1.39 -2.81 7.78
C ALA A 38 1.29 -3.16 6.28
N GLN A 39 0.83 -2.22 5.44
CA GLN A 39 0.81 -2.41 3.99
C GLN A 39 2.21 -2.60 3.42
N GLN A 40 3.17 -1.76 3.81
CA GLN A 40 4.56 -1.87 3.35
C GLN A 40 5.24 -3.15 3.83
N TYR A 41 4.89 -3.65 5.03
CA TYR A 41 5.43 -4.89 5.57
C TYR A 41 5.10 -6.09 4.67
N VAL A 42 3.86 -6.19 4.18
CA VAL A 42 3.41 -7.32 3.35
C VAL A 42 3.57 -7.11 1.84
N LEU A 43 3.87 -5.87 1.42
CA LEU A 43 3.93 -5.48 0.00
C LEU A 43 4.80 -6.40 -0.89
N PRO A 44 5.98 -6.89 -0.46
CA PRO A 44 6.77 -7.81 -1.28
C PRO A 44 6.05 -9.10 -1.68
N ILE A 45 5.21 -9.64 -0.80
CA ILE A 45 4.41 -10.84 -1.09
C ILE A 45 3.29 -10.49 -2.06
N VAL A 46 2.53 -9.44 -1.75
CA VAL A 46 1.37 -9.03 -2.56
C VAL A 46 1.77 -8.69 -4.00
N SER A 47 2.88 -7.96 -4.17
CA SER A 47 3.40 -7.60 -5.49
C SER A 47 3.92 -8.80 -6.28
N GLY A 48 4.73 -9.66 -5.66
CA GLY A 48 5.25 -10.87 -6.30
C GLY A 48 4.14 -11.85 -6.70
N PHE A 49 3.15 -12.04 -5.82
CA PHE A 49 1.97 -12.86 -6.06
C PHE A 49 1.11 -12.29 -7.20
N GLY A 50 0.72 -11.02 -7.10
CA GLY A 50 -0.21 -10.39 -8.04
C GLY A 50 0.36 -10.25 -9.45
N ALA A 51 1.63 -9.91 -9.61
CA ALA A 51 2.23 -9.77 -10.93
C ALA A 51 2.42 -11.13 -11.63
N ASN A 52 2.94 -12.13 -10.92
CA ASN A 52 3.38 -13.38 -11.54
C ASN A 52 2.24 -14.37 -11.79
N LEU A 53 1.24 -14.44 -10.92
CA LEU A 53 0.14 -15.40 -11.10
C LEU A 53 -0.90 -14.92 -12.09
N ASN A 54 -1.07 -13.61 -12.24
CA ASN A 54 -1.99 -13.08 -13.23
C ASN A 54 -1.51 -13.33 -14.66
N ALA A 55 -0.20 -13.34 -14.90
CA ALA A 55 0.37 -13.57 -16.23
C ALA A 55 -0.06 -14.92 -16.84
N GLY A 56 -0.27 -15.96 -16.03
CA GLY A 56 -0.67 -17.29 -16.51
C GLY A 56 -2.09 -17.36 -17.10
N TRP A 57 -2.94 -16.36 -16.88
CA TRP A 57 -4.32 -16.36 -17.38
C TRP A 57 -4.46 -16.09 -18.87
N TYR A 58 -3.47 -15.43 -19.48
CA TYR A 58 -3.61 -14.77 -20.78
C TYR A 58 -3.16 -15.61 -21.99
N HIS A 59 -3.20 -16.94 -21.94
CA HIS A 59 -2.55 -17.79 -22.95
C HIS A 59 -3.40 -18.12 -24.20
N LYS A 60 -4.72 -17.92 -24.18
CA LYS A 60 -5.61 -18.23 -25.31
C LYS A 60 -6.91 -17.44 -25.26
N THR A 61 -7.28 -16.82 -26.37
CA THR A 61 -8.58 -16.13 -26.50
C THR A 61 -9.68 -17.09 -26.97
N PRO A 62 -10.91 -16.98 -26.46
CA PRO A 62 -12.04 -17.74 -26.98
C PRO A 62 -12.29 -17.38 -28.46
N PRO A 63 -12.63 -18.33 -29.34
CA PRO A 63 -12.99 -18.00 -30.72
C PRO A 63 -14.34 -17.25 -30.79
N PRO A 64 -14.56 -16.36 -31.80
CA PRO A 64 -15.77 -15.56 -31.93
C PRO A 64 -16.93 -16.36 -32.54
N LYS A 65 -17.28 -17.49 -31.92
CA LYS A 65 -18.33 -18.40 -32.39
C LYS A 65 -19.54 -18.37 -31.46
N LYS A 66 -20.75 -18.27 -32.01
CA LYS A 66 -22.00 -18.28 -31.23
C LYS A 66 -22.24 -19.62 -30.55
N PHE A 67 -21.92 -20.71 -31.25
CA PHE A 67 -22.00 -22.06 -30.73
C PHE A 67 -20.75 -22.83 -31.15
N GLY A 68 -20.12 -23.45 -30.17
CA GLY A 68 -18.93 -24.26 -30.36
C GLY A 68 -18.60 -24.97 -29.05
N PHE A 69 -17.86 -26.07 -29.16
CA PHE A 69 -17.31 -26.77 -28.02
C PHE A 69 -15.82 -26.50 -27.94
N SER A 70 -15.38 -26.00 -26.80
CA SER A 70 -14.00 -25.78 -26.41
C SER A 70 -13.82 -26.49 -25.08
N PHE A 71 -12.94 -27.48 -25.06
CA PHE A 71 -12.48 -28.15 -23.86
C PHE A 71 -10.96 -28.13 -23.87
N GLU A 72 -10.38 -27.69 -22.78
CA GLU A 72 -8.95 -27.71 -22.56
C GLU A 72 -8.70 -28.24 -21.15
N ALA A 73 -7.81 -29.22 -21.05
CA ALA A 73 -7.31 -29.73 -19.79
C ALA A 73 -5.79 -29.77 -19.89
N GLY A 74 -5.13 -29.17 -18.90
CA GLY A 74 -3.68 -29.04 -18.89
C GLY A 74 -3.18 -28.58 -17.53
N ALA A 75 -1.92 -28.17 -17.49
CA ALA A 75 -1.32 -27.55 -16.32
C ALA A 75 -0.61 -26.26 -16.72
N ILE A 76 -0.74 -25.22 -15.90
CA ILE A 76 -0.05 -23.96 -16.07
C ILE A 76 1.08 -23.86 -15.04
N ALA A 77 2.31 -23.69 -15.52
CA ALA A 77 3.46 -23.43 -14.67
C ALA A 77 3.57 -21.92 -14.43
N MET A 78 3.58 -21.54 -13.17
CA MET A 78 3.73 -20.17 -12.70
C MET A 78 4.83 -20.17 -11.63
N GLY A 79 5.59 -19.08 -11.52
CA GLY A 79 6.59 -18.95 -10.46
C GLY A 79 6.42 -17.60 -9.81
N THR A 80 6.23 -17.56 -8.48
CA THR A 80 6.37 -16.29 -7.75
C THR A 80 7.79 -16.17 -7.21
N LEU A 81 8.45 -15.08 -7.58
CA LEU A 81 9.77 -14.71 -7.09
C LEU A 81 9.60 -13.69 -5.97
N LEU A 82 9.73 -14.12 -4.72
CA LEU A 82 9.68 -13.27 -3.54
C LEU A 82 11.05 -12.63 -3.24
N SER A 83 11.68 -12.05 -4.27
CA SER A 83 12.99 -11.40 -4.17
C SER A 83 13.05 -10.00 -4.79
N GLY A 84 12.06 -9.62 -5.61
CA GLY A 84 12.01 -8.30 -6.25
C GLY A 84 11.45 -7.17 -5.36
N GLY A 85 10.93 -7.50 -4.18
CA GLY A 85 10.36 -6.54 -3.24
C GLY A 85 11.40 -5.88 -2.33
N LYS A 86 11.08 -4.69 -1.81
CA LYS A 86 11.92 -4.02 -0.81
C LYS A 86 12.03 -4.90 0.44
N LYS A 87 13.23 -5.12 0.95
CA LYS A 87 13.46 -5.88 2.19
C LYS A 87 13.22 -5.07 3.45
N THR A 88 13.17 -3.75 3.34
CA THR A 88 12.89 -2.82 4.43
C THR A 88 11.83 -1.81 4.01
N PHE A 89 11.16 -1.22 4.99
CA PHE A 89 10.25 -0.11 4.80
C PHE A 89 10.60 1.06 5.72
N ASP A 90 10.09 2.24 5.36
CA ASP A 90 10.26 3.48 6.09
C ASP A 90 9.06 4.38 5.82
N VAL A 91 8.22 4.56 6.83
CA VAL A 91 7.02 5.38 6.77
C VAL A 91 7.14 6.51 7.77
N ASN A 92 6.72 7.71 7.39
CA ASN A 92 6.78 8.90 8.22
C ASN A 92 5.43 9.60 8.22
N GLN A 93 4.97 10.03 9.39
CA GLN A 93 3.72 10.76 9.53
C GLN A 93 3.90 11.98 10.44
N ALA A 94 3.45 13.13 9.94
CA ALA A 94 3.41 14.36 10.70
C ALA A 94 2.13 14.44 11.55
N PHE A 95 2.23 15.05 12.73
CA PHE A 95 1.09 15.25 13.63
C PHE A 95 1.24 16.53 14.45
N ARG A 96 0.13 17.03 14.99
CA ARG A 96 0.12 18.09 16.00
C ARG A 96 -0.39 17.58 17.33
N LEU A 97 0.21 18.11 18.39
CA LEU A 97 -0.21 17.85 19.76
C LEU A 97 -1.48 18.63 20.08
N ASP A 98 -2.39 18.00 20.81
CA ASP A 98 -3.47 18.71 21.48
C ASP A 98 -2.99 19.43 22.76
N SER A 99 -3.93 20.07 23.46
CA SER A 99 -3.61 20.81 24.69
C SER A 99 -3.20 19.92 25.85
N ALA A 100 -3.80 18.73 25.98
CA ALA A 100 -3.49 17.80 27.05
C ALA A 100 -2.12 17.18 26.83
N GLN A 101 -1.86 16.67 25.62
CA GLN A 101 -0.60 16.07 25.20
C GLN A 101 0.58 17.06 25.31
N ALA A 102 0.38 18.30 24.86
CA ALA A 102 1.40 19.34 25.02
C ALA A 102 1.64 19.69 26.50
N SER A 103 0.61 19.72 27.33
CA SER A 103 0.76 19.94 28.77
C SER A 103 1.50 18.79 29.47
N ASP A 104 1.21 17.53 29.09
CA ASP A 104 1.84 16.34 29.67
C ASP A 104 3.32 16.25 29.31
N LEU A 105 3.70 16.57 28.07
CA LEU A 105 5.10 16.62 27.64
C LEU A 105 5.90 17.66 28.44
N ILE A 106 5.29 18.80 28.76
CA ILE A 106 5.90 19.82 29.62
C ILE A 106 5.95 19.34 31.07
N GLY A 107 4.96 18.59 31.54
CA GLY A 107 4.94 17.98 32.88
C GLY A 107 5.25 19.02 33.97
N ASN A 108 6.22 18.74 34.84
CA ASN A 108 6.74 19.69 35.85
C ASN A 108 8.05 20.39 35.42
N ARG A 109 8.42 20.36 34.12
CA ARG A 109 9.66 20.98 33.62
C ARG A 109 9.73 22.48 33.87
N ILE A 110 8.57 23.12 34.05
CA ILE A 110 8.45 24.50 34.56
C ILE A 110 7.81 24.44 35.94
N ASP A 111 8.60 24.69 36.98
CA ASP A 111 8.09 24.90 38.33
C ASP A 111 7.28 26.21 38.37
N THR A 112 6.00 26.09 38.67
CA THR A 112 5.04 27.21 38.79
C THR A 112 4.71 27.56 40.23
N THR A 113 5.32 26.87 41.19
CA THR A 113 5.00 26.90 42.62
C THR A 113 6.08 27.55 43.47
N SER A 114 7.34 27.49 43.03
CA SER A 114 8.45 28.13 43.76
C SER A 114 8.59 29.62 43.45
N GLY A 115 9.09 30.38 44.43
CA GLY A 115 9.42 31.81 44.32
C GLY A 115 8.31 32.77 44.73
N THR A 116 8.53 34.06 44.49
CA THR A 116 7.59 35.15 44.77
C THR A 116 6.34 35.08 43.88
N THR A 117 5.24 35.73 44.26
CA THR A 117 3.99 35.76 43.47
C THR A 117 4.20 36.22 42.02
N GLN A 118 5.09 37.18 41.79
CA GLN A 118 5.43 37.66 40.44
C GLN A 118 6.19 36.60 39.63
N GLN A 119 7.10 35.87 40.27
CA GLN A 119 7.84 34.76 39.64
C GLN A 119 6.90 33.59 39.30
N GLN A 120 5.95 33.26 40.18
CA GLN A 120 4.93 32.25 39.92
C GLN A 120 4.00 32.64 38.75
N GLN A 121 3.58 33.91 38.67
CA GLN A 121 2.76 34.40 37.56
C GLN A 121 3.49 34.34 36.22
N ALA A 122 4.76 34.76 36.19
CA ALA A 122 5.60 34.65 35.00
C ALA A 122 5.81 33.19 34.58
N ALA A 123 6.02 32.28 35.53
CA ALA A 123 6.17 30.85 35.25
C ALA A 123 4.89 30.23 34.65
N LYS A 124 3.70 30.63 35.13
CA LYS A 124 2.41 30.23 34.55
C LYS A 124 2.23 30.74 33.12
N GLN A 125 2.60 31.99 32.86
CA GLN A 125 2.56 32.56 31.50
C GLN A 125 3.55 31.85 30.56
N ALA A 126 4.78 31.57 31.03
CA ALA A 126 5.78 30.82 30.27
C ALA A 126 5.29 29.40 29.93
N ARG A 127 4.66 28.72 30.89
CA ARG A 127 4.05 27.41 30.67
C ARG A 127 2.97 27.46 29.60
N LYS A 128 2.06 28.44 29.67
CA LYS A 128 0.99 28.59 28.67
C LYS A 128 1.56 28.88 27.27
N ALA A 129 2.49 29.83 27.16
CA ALA A 129 3.14 30.17 25.89
C ALA A 129 3.87 28.96 25.29
N LEU A 130 4.46 28.11 26.14
CA LEU A 130 5.09 26.88 25.69
C LEU A 130 4.09 25.86 25.14
N ILE A 131 2.97 25.61 25.86
CA ILE A 131 1.89 24.75 25.37
C ILE A 131 1.41 25.24 24.00
N ASP A 132 1.14 26.54 23.87
CA ASP A 132 0.65 27.12 22.62
C ASP A 132 1.70 26.99 21.48
N THR A 133 2.99 27.12 21.81
CA THR A 133 4.09 26.89 20.85
C THR A 133 4.15 25.43 20.40
N LEU A 134 4.12 24.46 21.32
CA LEU A 134 4.16 23.03 20.98
C LEU A 134 2.99 22.62 20.10
N ARG A 135 1.78 23.12 20.40
CA ARG A 135 0.57 22.84 19.60
C ARG A 135 0.62 23.42 18.18
N SER A 136 1.41 24.47 17.96
CA SER A 136 1.58 25.10 16.64
C SER A 136 2.59 24.38 15.75
N GLN A 137 3.36 23.44 16.31
CA GLN A 137 4.43 22.75 15.60
C GLN A 137 4.01 21.36 15.13
N ASP A 138 4.47 20.99 13.93
CA ASP A 138 4.35 19.63 13.43
C ASP A 138 5.45 18.75 14.01
N PHE A 139 5.09 17.62 14.58
CA PHE A 139 6.01 16.57 15.02
C PHE A 139 5.99 15.43 14.01
N ASN A 140 7.08 14.69 13.90
CA ASN A 140 7.18 13.55 12.98
C ASN A 140 7.38 12.26 13.75
N MET A 141 6.53 11.28 13.45
CA MET A 141 6.73 9.89 13.82
C MET A 141 7.21 9.11 12.60
N ARG A 142 8.05 8.12 12.85
CA ARG A 142 8.61 7.24 11.82
C ARG A 142 8.44 5.80 12.26
N LEU A 143 7.96 4.95 11.37
CA LEU A 143 8.01 3.50 11.54
C LEU A 143 8.92 2.94 10.44
N ASN A 144 10.00 2.26 10.83
CA ASN A 144 10.91 1.64 9.87
C ASN A 144 11.41 0.28 10.35
N GLY A 145 11.68 -0.62 9.43
CA GLY A 145 12.04 -1.99 9.80
C GLY A 145 12.13 -2.95 8.63
N PRO A 146 12.29 -4.25 8.89
CA PRO A 146 12.21 -5.26 7.86
C PRO A 146 10.78 -5.39 7.34
N THR A 147 10.64 -5.72 6.06
CA THR A 147 9.38 -6.27 5.53
C THR A 147 9.25 -7.75 5.92
N VAL A 148 8.15 -8.39 5.54
CA VAL A 148 7.94 -9.83 5.75
C VAL A 148 9.06 -10.70 5.15
N ILE A 149 9.70 -10.29 4.06
CA ILE A 149 10.89 -10.96 3.46
C ILE A 149 12.22 -10.32 3.88
N GLY A 150 12.17 -9.39 4.84
CA GLY A 150 13.32 -8.65 5.38
C GLY A 150 14.12 -9.47 6.38
N SER A 151 15.05 -8.83 7.09
CA SER A 151 15.92 -9.53 8.05
C SER A 151 15.14 -10.13 9.22
N THR A 152 15.49 -11.37 9.58
CA THR A 152 15.04 -12.12 10.76
C THR A 152 15.69 -11.65 12.06
N ASP A 153 16.78 -10.88 11.98
CA ASP A 153 17.55 -10.41 13.15
C ASP A 153 17.24 -8.94 13.54
N SER A 154 16.46 -8.23 12.73
CA SER A 154 16.12 -6.83 12.95
C SER A 154 14.65 -6.64 13.31
N ASN A 155 14.32 -5.68 14.19
CA ASN A 155 12.94 -5.35 14.54
C ASN A 155 12.48 -4.07 13.82
N ILE A 156 11.16 -3.88 13.73
CA ILE A 156 10.54 -2.59 13.45
C ILE A 156 10.83 -1.62 14.60
N HIS A 157 11.15 -0.38 14.26
CA HIS A 157 11.40 0.71 15.19
C HIS A 157 10.35 1.81 14.99
N ILE A 158 9.85 2.33 16.11
CA ILE A 158 9.06 3.55 16.18
C ILE A 158 10.01 4.68 16.60
N GLY A 159 10.25 5.62 15.70
CA GLY A 159 11.02 6.82 15.96
C GLY A 159 10.11 8.03 16.16
N PHE A 160 10.40 8.82 17.18
CA PHE A 160 9.87 10.15 17.40
C PHE A 160 11.02 11.14 17.34
N LYS A 161 10.94 12.09 16.39
CA LYS A 161 11.95 13.15 16.28
C LYS A 161 11.60 14.29 17.23
N GLY A 162 12.46 14.47 18.23
CA GLY A 162 12.39 15.53 19.20
C GLY A 162 12.60 16.91 18.58
N LYS A 163 12.29 17.94 19.36
CA LYS A 163 12.43 19.35 18.97
C LYS A 163 12.94 20.19 20.12
N ARG A 164 13.77 21.17 19.78
CA ARG A 164 14.19 22.24 20.69
C ARG A 164 13.21 23.41 20.54
N PHE A 165 12.88 24.05 21.65
CA PHE A 165 12.00 25.20 21.67
C PHE A 165 12.52 26.22 22.68
N SER A 166 12.18 27.49 22.43
CA SER A 166 12.54 28.61 23.29
C SER A 166 11.34 29.52 23.47
N VAL A 167 11.08 29.92 24.71
CA VAL A 167 9.99 30.83 25.07
C VAL A 167 10.58 32.01 25.82
N THR A 168 10.32 33.22 25.32
CA THR A 168 10.68 34.46 26.00
C THR A 168 9.46 35.00 26.74
N THR A 169 9.61 35.22 28.04
CA THR A 169 8.59 35.84 28.91
C THR A 169 9.16 37.08 29.58
N THR A 170 8.31 37.98 30.04
CA THR A 170 8.77 39.20 30.72
C THR A 170 8.52 39.09 32.22
N VAL A 171 9.58 39.24 33.02
CA VAL A 171 9.50 39.33 34.49
C VAL A 171 10.00 40.71 34.88
N ASN A 172 9.15 41.54 35.49
CA ASN A 172 9.52 42.91 35.88
C ASN A 172 10.10 43.74 34.72
N ASN A 173 9.47 43.70 33.54
CA ASN A 173 9.94 44.36 32.30
C ASN A 173 11.29 43.86 31.75
N ILE A 174 11.85 42.77 32.30
CA ILE A 174 13.07 42.13 31.79
C ILE A 174 12.67 40.88 30.99
N PRO A 175 13.11 40.74 29.72
CA PRO A 175 12.89 39.53 28.95
C PRO A 175 13.74 38.37 29.50
N VAL A 176 13.08 37.26 29.78
CA VAL A 176 13.66 36.00 30.27
C VAL A 176 13.33 34.92 29.25
N THR A 177 14.35 34.41 28.56
CA THR A 177 14.22 33.30 27.62
C THR A 177 14.50 31.97 28.30
N ARG A 178 13.57 31.03 28.17
CA ARG A 178 13.76 29.64 28.57
C ARG A 178 13.83 28.76 27.32
N SER A 179 14.86 27.95 27.23
CA SER A 179 15.01 26.95 26.19
C SER A 179 14.90 25.56 26.79
N ASP A 180 14.20 24.67 26.11
CA ASP A 180 14.06 23.28 26.49
C ASP A 180 13.93 22.43 25.22
N SER A 181 14.00 21.11 25.36
CA SER A 181 13.99 20.19 24.23
C SER A 181 13.31 18.89 24.58
N ILE A 182 12.47 18.42 23.67
CA ILE A 182 12.05 17.03 23.66
C ILE A 182 13.15 16.25 22.94
N PRO A 183 13.75 15.20 23.56
CA PRO A 183 14.77 14.40 22.91
C PRO A 183 14.18 13.48 21.83
N ASP A 184 15.02 13.09 20.89
CA ASP A 184 14.68 12.00 19.96
C ASP A 184 14.47 10.71 20.74
N THR A 185 13.43 9.96 20.40
CA THR A 185 13.12 8.68 21.05
C THR A 185 12.93 7.62 19.98
N THR A 186 13.55 6.46 20.16
CA THR A 186 13.37 5.31 19.28
C THR A 186 13.04 4.09 20.13
N ILE A 187 11.96 3.39 19.78
CA ILE A 187 11.48 2.20 20.49
C ILE A 187 11.49 1.04 19.50
N ALA A 188 12.15 -0.07 19.86
CA ALA A 188 12.11 -1.30 19.08
C ALA A 188 10.87 -2.13 19.47
N ILE A 189 10.11 -2.57 18.48
CA ILE A 189 8.97 -3.48 18.66
C ILE A 189 9.52 -4.92 18.61
N LYS A 190 9.75 -5.54 19.76
CA LYS A 190 10.31 -6.90 19.79
C LYS A 190 9.39 -7.90 19.08
N GLY A 191 9.97 -8.78 18.28
CA GLY A 191 9.25 -9.83 17.55
C GLY A 191 8.65 -9.38 16.21
N SER A 192 8.97 -8.17 15.75
CA SER A 192 8.48 -7.62 14.48
C SER A 192 9.47 -7.81 13.32
N GLN A 193 10.06 -9.01 13.27
CA GLN A 193 11.09 -9.38 12.28
C GLN A 193 10.47 -9.77 10.93
N GLY A 194 11.31 -9.94 9.90
CA GLY A 194 10.87 -10.52 8.64
C GLY A 194 10.67 -12.03 8.77
N VAL A 195 9.42 -12.49 8.82
CA VAL A 195 9.07 -13.90 9.06
C VAL A 195 9.56 -14.83 7.93
N LEU A 196 9.63 -14.32 6.70
CA LEU A 196 10.08 -15.06 5.52
C LEU A 196 11.51 -14.69 5.10
N GLY A 197 12.26 -13.96 5.95
CA GLY A 197 13.61 -13.48 5.65
C GLY A 197 14.58 -14.58 5.26
N ASP A 198 14.61 -15.66 6.04
CA ASP A 198 15.49 -16.81 5.82
C ASP A 198 15.19 -17.58 4.53
N PHE A 199 13.99 -17.39 3.98
CA PHE A 199 13.58 -18.02 2.73
C PHE A 199 13.90 -17.14 1.51
N SER A 200 14.30 -15.86 1.67
CA SER A 200 14.61 -14.97 0.54
C SER A 200 15.97 -15.28 -0.10
N PRO A 201 16.08 -15.50 -1.43
CA PRO A 201 15.00 -15.41 -2.42
C PRO A 201 14.14 -16.68 -2.45
N LEU A 202 12.85 -16.56 -2.09
CA LEU A 202 11.92 -17.69 -2.13
C LEU A 202 11.31 -17.75 -3.53
N ILE A 203 11.61 -18.83 -4.25
CA ILE A 203 10.96 -19.16 -5.51
C ILE A 203 9.91 -20.22 -5.19
N LEU A 204 8.64 -19.89 -5.40
CA LEU A 204 7.57 -20.88 -5.33
C LEU A 204 7.17 -21.26 -6.77
N PRO A 205 7.75 -22.34 -7.33
CA PRO A 205 7.25 -22.90 -8.58
C PRO A 205 5.89 -23.56 -8.31
N LEU A 206 4.89 -23.16 -9.07
CA LEU A 206 3.51 -23.62 -8.95
C LEU A 206 3.08 -24.20 -10.28
N VAL A 207 2.65 -25.46 -10.27
CA VAL A 207 2.12 -26.13 -11.47
C VAL A 207 0.67 -26.48 -11.19
N ALA A 208 -0.24 -25.59 -11.58
CA ALA A 208 -1.66 -25.73 -11.30
C ALA A 208 -2.37 -26.45 -12.45
N PRO A 209 -3.05 -27.58 -12.20
CA PRO A 209 -4.07 -28.10 -13.11
C PRO A 209 -5.07 -27.01 -13.50
N GLN A 210 -5.44 -26.99 -14.78
CA GLN A 210 -6.41 -26.06 -15.33
C GLN A 210 -7.38 -26.79 -16.25
N ILE A 211 -8.66 -26.42 -16.16
CA ILE A 211 -9.71 -26.85 -17.06
C ILE A 211 -10.41 -25.61 -17.62
N THR A 212 -10.59 -25.58 -18.94
CA THR A 212 -11.37 -24.54 -19.63
C THR A 212 -12.51 -25.19 -20.41
N VAL A 213 -13.71 -24.61 -20.29
CA VAL A 213 -14.92 -25.02 -20.99
C VAL A 213 -15.58 -23.81 -21.65
N GLY A 214 -16.05 -23.93 -22.89
CA GLY A 214 -16.75 -22.88 -23.66
C GLY A 214 -17.04 -23.32 -25.10
N THR A 215 -17.24 -22.48 -26.13
CA THR A 215 -17.63 -21.04 -26.14
C THR A 215 -19.10 -20.92 -26.48
N ILE A 216 -19.95 -20.98 -25.47
CA ILE A 216 -21.32 -20.55 -25.67
C ILE A 216 -21.24 -19.02 -25.87
N TYR A 217 -21.63 -18.53 -27.05
CA TYR A 217 -21.50 -17.13 -27.46
C TYR A 217 -20.11 -16.53 -27.25
N GLY A 218 -19.05 -17.20 -27.72
CA GLY A 218 -17.68 -16.66 -27.63
C GLY A 218 -17.15 -16.57 -26.19
N THR A 219 -17.75 -17.29 -25.22
CA THR A 219 -17.39 -17.19 -23.80
C THR A 219 -16.77 -18.47 -23.24
N ASN A 220 -15.56 -18.39 -22.70
CA ASN A 220 -14.91 -19.47 -21.97
C ASN A 220 -14.97 -19.22 -20.46
N LEU A 221 -15.18 -20.29 -19.71
CA LEU A 221 -14.93 -20.38 -18.27
C LEU A 221 -13.70 -21.25 -18.05
N THR A 222 -12.75 -20.75 -17.28
CA THR A 222 -11.54 -21.45 -16.88
C THR A 222 -11.52 -21.58 -15.37
N VAL A 223 -11.15 -22.74 -14.87
CA VAL A 223 -10.85 -22.98 -13.45
C VAL A 223 -9.46 -23.58 -13.32
N ARG A 224 -8.73 -23.19 -12.29
CA ARG A 224 -7.43 -23.77 -11.92
C ARG A 224 -7.34 -23.92 -10.42
N TRP A 225 -6.71 -24.97 -9.95
CA TRP A 225 -6.58 -25.25 -8.53
C TRP A 225 -5.26 -25.96 -8.25
N LEU A 226 -4.78 -25.89 -7.02
CA LEU A 226 -3.76 -26.80 -6.50
C LEU A 226 -4.38 -27.55 -5.32
N PRO A 227 -4.25 -28.89 -5.25
CA PRO A 227 -4.55 -29.59 -4.02
C PRO A 227 -3.63 -29.07 -2.91
N THR A 228 -4.13 -28.98 -1.68
CA THR A 228 -3.36 -28.48 -0.54
C THR A 228 -2.03 -29.23 -0.39
N MET A 229 -0.92 -28.49 -0.40
CA MET A 229 0.42 -29.04 -0.24
C MET A 229 1.06 -28.53 1.04
N ALA A 230 1.47 -29.41 1.94
CA ALA A 230 2.23 -29.02 3.13
C ALA A 230 3.67 -28.67 2.74
N ILE A 231 4.07 -27.42 2.94
CA ILE A 231 5.44 -26.96 2.73
C ILE A 231 6.16 -26.88 4.08
N PRO A 232 7.30 -27.58 4.26
CA PRO A 232 8.05 -27.52 5.51
C PRO A 232 8.35 -26.07 5.93
N LYS A 233 8.04 -25.75 7.20
CA LYS A 233 8.22 -24.43 7.83
C LYS A 233 7.32 -23.29 7.32
N ILE A 234 6.55 -23.49 6.26
CA ILE A 234 5.66 -22.47 5.66
C ILE A 234 4.18 -22.83 5.90
N GLY A 235 3.86 -24.12 6.06
CA GLY A 235 2.50 -24.59 6.31
C GLY A 235 1.78 -25.04 5.04
N ASP A 236 0.46 -25.10 5.12
CA ASP A 236 -0.39 -25.58 4.04
C ASP A 236 -0.51 -24.55 2.92
N PHE A 237 -0.20 -24.97 1.70
CA PHE A 237 -0.30 -24.15 0.51
C PHE A 237 -1.55 -24.55 -0.26
N ASP A 238 -2.52 -23.64 -0.37
CA ASP A 238 -3.77 -23.84 -1.12
C ASP A 238 -3.96 -22.73 -2.16
N PHE A 239 -4.46 -23.09 -3.33
CA PHE A 239 -4.65 -22.18 -4.45
C PHE A 239 -5.89 -22.54 -5.25
N PHE A 240 -6.71 -21.54 -5.52
CA PHE A 240 -7.85 -21.66 -6.41
C PHE A 240 -8.00 -20.40 -7.24
N GLY A 241 -8.39 -20.56 -8.50
CA GLY A 241 -8.76 -19.43 -9.34
C GLY A 241 -9.76 -19.80 -10.42
N PHE A 242 -10.53 -18.81 -10.84
CA PHE A 242 -11.40 -18.91 -12.00
C PHE A 242 -11.25 -17.70 -12.92
N GLY A 243 -11.57 -17.90 -14.18
CA GLY A 243 -11.48 -16.89 -15.23
C GLY A 243 -12.68 -16.98 -16.16
N ILE A 244 -13.22 -15.83 -16.53
CA ILE A 244 -14.23 -15.72 -17.58
C ILE A 244 -13.64 -14.86 -18.68
N GLN A 245 -13.67 -15.38 -19.89
CA GLN A 245 -13.14 -14.72 -21.07
C GLN A 245 -14.25 -14.66 -22.13
N HIS A 246 -14.47 -13.49 -22.72
CA HIS A 246 -15.47 -13.29 -23.76
C HIS A 246 -14.86 -12.63 -24.99
N ASN A 247 -15.10 -13.20 -26.17
CA ASN A 247 -14.70 -12.61 -27.43
C ASN A 247 -15.87 -11.80 -28.02
N PRO A 248 -15.85 -10.44 -27.91
CA PRO A 248 -16.94 -9.60 -28.39
C PRO A 248 -17.11 -9.64 -29.92
N ALA A 249 -16.11 -10.12 -30.68
CA ALA A 249 -16.23 -10.25 -32.12
C ALA A 249 -17.28 -11.30 -32.54
N VAL A 250 -17.77 -12.13 -31.62
CA VAL A 250 -18.93 -13.03 -31.85
C VAL A 250 -20.21 -12.29 -32.26
N TRP A 251 -20.32 -11.02 -31.89
CA TRP A 251 -21.45 -10.15 -32.21
C TRP A 251 -21.24 -9.31 -33.47
N LEU A 252 -20.04 -9.38 -34.07
CA LEU A 252 -19.73 -8.65 -35.29
C LEU A 252 -20.15 -9.45 -36.52
N ASN A 253 -20.70 -8.76 -37.52
CA ASN A 253 -21.08 -9.37 -38.81
C ASN A 253 -19.87 -9.63 -39.73
N LYS A 254 -18.65 -9.31 -39.28
CA LYS A 254 -17.40 -9.51 -40.03
C LYS A 254 -16.38 -10.17 -39.12
N SER A 255 -15.71 -11.20 -39.63
CA SER A 255 -14.57 -11.82 -38.96
C SER A 255 -13.40 -10.84 -38.92
N LEU A 256 -12.83 -10.65 -37.72
CA LEU A 256 -11.62 -9.85 -37.54
C LEU A 256 -10.39 -10.68 -37.92
N PRO A 257 -9.31 -10.04 -38.41
CA PRO A 257 -8.06 -10.73 -38.76
C PRO A 257 -7.24 -11.20 -37.55
N VAL A 258 -7.70 -10.88 -36.34
CA VAL A 258 -7.17 -11.23 -35.02
C VAL A 258 -8.34 -11.55 -34.10
N ASP A 259 -8.11 -12.40 -33.11
CA ASP A 259 -9.06 -12.63 -32.03
C ASP A 259 -8.84 -11.61 -30.92
N VAL A 260 -9.94 -11.09 -30.38
CA VAL A 260 -9.93 -10.14 -29.27
C VAL A 260 -10.76 -10.71 -28.14
N CYS A 261 -10.33 -10.50 -26.90
CA CYS A 261 -11.04 -11.01 -25.73
C CYS A 261 -11.04 -9.96 -24.63
N VAL A 262 -12.13 -9.89 -23.88
CA VAL A 262 -12.18 -9.25 -22.57
C VAL A 262 -12.22 -10.34 -21.50
N GLY A 263 -11.36 -10.21 -20.50
CA GLY A 263 -11.20 -11.20 -19.44
C GLY A 263 -11.45 -10.62 -18.07
N TYR A 264 -12.04 -11.43 -17.19
CA TYR A 264 -12.04 -11.24 -15.75
C TYR A 264 -11.51 -12.51 -15.09
N PHE A 265 -10.60 -12.35 -14.13
CA PHE A 265 -9.97 -13.44 -13.43
C PHE A 265 -9.96 -13.15 -11.94
N HIS A 266 -10.24 -14.18 -11.15
CA HIS A 266 -10.17 -14.12 -9.70
C HIS A 266 -9.35 -15.31 -9.20
N GLN A 267 -8.50 -15.08 -8.22
CA GLN A 267 -7.70 -16.12 -7.61
C GLN A 267 -7.42 -15.83 -6.15
N ASN A 268 -7.33 -16.90 -5.38
CA ASN A 268 -7.01 -16.91 -3.96
C ASN A 268 -5.81 -17.82 -3.74
N LEU A 269 -4.92 -17.39 -2.86
CA LEU A 269 -3.82 -18.18 -2.33
C LEU A 269 -3.80 -18.05 -0.82
N THR A 270 -3.70 -19.19 -0.17
CA THR A 270 -3.52 -19.30 1.27
C THR A 270 -2.23 -20.03 1.55
N VAL A 271 -1.44 -19.51 2.48
CA VAL A 271 -0.16 -20.07 2.90
C VAL A 271 -0.12 -20.16 4.42
N GLY A 272 -0.51 -21.32 4.94
CA GLY A 272 -0.66 -21.60 6.37
C GLY A 272 -1.46 -20.50 7.07
N ASP A 273 -1.04 -20.15 8.29
CA ASP A 273 -1.53 -18.97 9.02
C ASP A 273 -0.76 -17.69 8.67
N LEU A 274 0.15 -17.74 7.69
CA LEU A 274 1.09 -16.65 7.41
C LEU A 274 0.46 -15.56 6.55
N PHE A 275 -0.24 -15.94 5.47
CA PHE A 275 -0.96 -14.96 4.65
C PHE A 275 -2.06 -15.58 3.79
N ASP A 276 -3.10 -14.77 3.55
CA ASP A 276 -4.11 -14.95 2.52
C ASP A 276 -3.99 -13.83 1.48
N ALA A 277 -3.94 -14.18 0.21
CA ALA A 277 -3.89 -13.24 -0.90
C ALA A 277 -4.99 -13.53 -1.90
N SER A 278 -5.87 -12.54 -2.11
CA SER A 278 -6.85 -12.54 -3.19
C SER A 278 -6.44 -11.54 -4.26
N THR A 279 -6.62 -11.89 -5.52
CA THR A 279 -6.33 -10.98 -6.63
C THR A 279 -7.42 -11.08 -7.69
N ASN A 280 -7.88 -9.91 -8.11
CA ASN A 280 -8.71 -9.73 -9.29
C ASN A 280 -7.84 -9.20 -10.42
N ALA A 281 -8.01 -9.74 -11.62
CA ALA A 281 -7.42 -9.19 -12.83
C ALA A 281 -8.51 -9.02 -13.89
N TYR A 282 -8.35 -7.99 -14.69
CA TYR A 282 -9.16 -7.73 -15.86
C TYR A 282 -8.22 -7.30 -16.98
N GLY A 283 -8.56 -7.69 -18.20
CA GLY A 283 -7.66 -7.48 -19.33
C GLY A 283 -8.40 -7.50 -20.66
N VAL A 284 -7.73 -6.95 -21.65
CA VAL A 284 -8.10 -7.10 -23.05
C VAL A 284 -6.93 -7.82 -23.72
N ASP A 285 -7.23 -8.95 -24.34
CA ASP A 285 -6.22 -9.77 -25.00
C ASP A 285 -6.42 -9.70 -26.50
N VAL A 286 -5.33 -9.58 -27.24
CA VAL A 286 -5.35 -9.76 -28.69
C VAL A 286 -4.48 -10.96 -29.02
N SER A 287 -5.04 -11.95 -29.72
CA SER A 287 -4.29 -13.12 -30.13
C SER A 287 -4.54 -13.49 -31.60
N LYS A 288 -3.62 -14.26 -32.16
CA LYS A 288 -3.80 -14.84 -33.49
C LYS A 288 -3.14 -16.20 -33.55
N GLN A 289 -3.95 -17.24 -33.69
CA GLN A 289 -3.42 -18.58 -33.89
C GLN A 289 -2.76 -18.69 -35.28
N LEU A 290 -1.45 -18.92 -35.31
CA LEU A 290 -0.65 -19.15 -36.51
C LEU A 290 -0.28 -20.64 -36.58
N GLY A 291 -0.48 -21.30 -37.72
CA GLY A 291 -0.09 -22.69 -37.94
C GLY A 291 -1.25 -23.67 -38.12
N TRP A 292 -0.96 -24.97 -38.13
CA TRP A 292 -1.90 -26.04 -38.50
C TRP A 292 -2.10 -27.04 -37.36
N ARG A 293 -3.33 -27.16 -36.84
CA ARG A 293 -3.77 -28.14 -35.82
C ARG A 293 -2.79 -28.29 -34.65
N ILE A 294 -1.89 -29.27 -34.70
CA ILE A 294 -0.93 -29.60 -33.63
C ILE A 294 0.37 -28.79 -33.67
N LEU A 295 0.67 -28.12 -34.79
CA LEU A 295 1.80 -27.21 -34.94
C LEU A 295 1.24 -25.79 -35.05
N ASN A 296 0.77 -25.25 -33.92
CA ASN A 296 0.29 -23.88 -33.85
C ASN A 296 1.02 -23.09 -32.76
N ILE A 297 1.17 -21.79 -33.00
CA ILE A 297 1.68 -20.81 -32.05
C ILE A 297 0.64 -19.71 -31.98
N THR A 298 0.22 -19.33 -30.78
CA THR A 298 -0.75 -18.26 -30.56
C THR A 298 -0.07 -17.15 -29.78
N PRO A 299 0.62 -16.20 -30.44
CA PRO A 299 1.06 -14.98 -29.78
C PRO A 299 -0.16 -14.25 -29.20
N TYR A 300 0.01 -13.72 -28.00
CA TYR A 300 -0.98 -12.92 -27.28
C TYR A 300 -0.29 -11.70 -26.66
N ALA A 301 -1.03 -10.61 -26.48
CA ALA A 301 -0.61 -9.38 -25.82
C ALA A 301 -1.79 -8.69 -25.15
#